data_AF-A0A2W5YHI6-F1
#
_entry.id   AF-A0A2W5YHI6-F1
#
_cell.length_a   1.000
_cell.length_b   1.000
_cell.length_c   1.000
_cell.angle_alpha   90.00
_cell.angle_beta   90.00
_cell.angle_gamma   90.00
#
_symmetry.space_group_name_H-M   'P 1'
#
loop_
_entity.id
_entity.type
_entity.pdbx_description
1 polymer ?
#
loop_
_entity_poly.entity_id
_entity_poly.type
_entity_poly.pdbx_seq_one_letter_code
_entity_poly.pdbx_strand_id
1 'polypeptide(L)' 'MTSNEIKALQAPVKERYRSSPETALITLKAEGRIGEGVTCKLETAKGGVQAGLHPATGGNGLSACSGDMLQRSEVRAAR' A
#
# COMPACT_ATOMS: atom_id res chain seq x y z
N MET A 1 15.16 -0.82 17.93
CA MET A 1 16.16 -0.52 16.90
C MET A 1 16.43 0.97 16.87
N THR A 2 17.69 1.36 16.73
CA THR A 2 18.13 2.75 16.59
C THR A 2 18.23 3.14 15.11
N SER A 3 18.27 4.45 14.82
CA SER A 3 18.46 4.95 13.45
C SER A 3 19.74 4.41 12.80
N ASN A 4 20.81 4.24 13.58
CA ASN A 4 22.10 3.73 13.08
C ASN A 4 22.03 2.24 12.74
N GLU A 5 21.33 1.44 13.53
CA GLU A 5 21.10 0.01 13.23
C GLU A 5 20.33 -0.18 11.92
N ILE A 6 19.29 0.64 11.68
CA ILE A 6 18.51 0.60 10.43
C ILE A 6 19.38 1.02 9.23
N LYS A 7 20.18 2.07 9.37
CA LYS A 7 21.11 2.52 8.32
C LYS A 7 22.14 1.45 7.98
N ALA A 8 22.68 0.75 8.98
CA ALA A 8 23.63 -0.35 8.78
C ALA A 8 22.98 -1.50 8.01
N LEU A 9 21.75 -1.90 8.36
CA LEU A 9 21.00 -2.94 7.64
C LEU A 9 20.68 -2.55 6.18
N GLN A 10 20.41 -1.27 5.93
CA GLN A 10 20.08 -0.79 4.59
C GLN A 10 21.30 -0.57 3.69
N ALA A 11 22.50 -0.38 4.26
CA ALA A 11 23.73 -0.09 3.51
C ALA A 11 23.99 -1.06 2.34
N PRO A 12 23.94 -2.40 2.50
CA PRO A 12 24.19 -3.33 1.40
C PRO A 12 23.12 -3.24 0.29
N VAL A 13 21.85 -3.02 0.66
CA VAL A 13 20.75 -2.88 -0.30
C VAL A 13 20.90 -1.59 -1.11
N LYS A 14 21.26 -0.48 -0.43
CA LYS A 14 21.50 0.81 -1.09
C LYS A 14 22.68 0.75 -2.04
N GLU A 15 23.75 0.05 -1.68
CA GLU A 15 24.90 -0.11 -2.56
C GLU A 15 24.54 -0.90 -3.82
N ARG A 16 23.81 -2.01 -3.65
CA ARG A 16 23.31 -2.80 -4.78
C ARG A 16 22.43 -2.00 -5.73
N TYR A 17 21.55 -1.14 -5.19
CA TYR A 17 20.70 -0.28 -6.02
C TYR A 17 21.47 0.83 -6.73
N ARG A 18 22.62 1.27 -6.20
CA ARG A 18 23.49 2.23 -6.89
C ARG A 18 24.29 1.58 -8.02
N SER A 19 24.83 0.39 -7.79
CA SER A 19 25.64 -0.31 -8.79
C SER A 19 24.80 -0.97 -9.89
N SER A 20 23.58 -1.40 -9.56
CA SER A 20 22.65 -2.09 -10.45
C SER A 20 21.20 -1.59 -10.21
N PRO A 21 20.83 -0.40 -10.70
CA PRO A 21 19.51 0.22 -10.46
C PRO A 21 18.32 -0.65 -10.88
N GLU A 22 18.48 -1.49 -11.89
CA GLU A 22 17.48 -2.45 -12.35
C GLU A 22 17.06 -3.44 -11.25
N THR A 23 17.93 -3.69 -10.27
CA THR A 23 17.62 -4.56 -9.11
C THR A 23 16.67 -3.92 -8.11
N ALA A 24 16.44 -2.59 -8.20
CA ALA A 24 15.47 -1.86 -7.40
C ALA A 24 14.06 -1.85 -8.01
N LEU A 25 13.90 -2.34 -9.24
CA LEU A 25 12.62 -2.30 -9.94
C LEU A 25 11.72 -3.46 -9.48
N ILE A 26 10.57 -3.11 -8.91
CA ILE A 26 9.50 -4.05 -8.58
C ILE A 26 8.20 -3.60 -9.25
N THR A 27 7.45 -4.55 -9.82
CA THR A 27 6.12 -4.28 -10.36
C THR A 27 5.09 -4.75 -9.36
N LEU A 28 4.29 -3.81 -8.83
CA LEU A 28 3.14 -4.13 -8.00
C LEU A 28 1.90 -4.25 -8.89
N LYS A 29 1.12 -5.32 -8.69
CA LYS A 29 -0.14 -5.55 -9.40
C LYS A 29 -1.27 -5.59 -8.37
N ALA A 30 -2.38 -4.91 -8.69
CA ALA A 30 -3.63 -5.02 -7.96
C ALA A 30 -4.73 -5.41 -8.94
N GLU A 31 -5.62 -6.29 -8.51
CA GLU A 31 -6.80 -6.69 -9.25
C GLU A 31 -8.04 -6.40 -8.41
N GLY A 32 -9.10 -6.00 -9.08
CA GLY A 32 -10.35 -5.67 -8.43
C GLY A 32 -11.55 -6.15 -9.20
N ARG A 33 -12.64 -6.41 -8.48
CA ARG A 33 -13.93 -6.78 -9.07
C ARG A 33 -14.99 -5.77 -8.63
N ILE A 34 -15.68 -5.18 -9.60
CA ILE A 34 -16.77 -4.21 -9.34
C ILE A 34 -17.94 -4.96 -8.68
N GLY A 35 -18.44 -4.39 -7.60
CA GLY A 35 -19.65 -4.83 -6.89
C GLY A 35 -20.77 -3.81 -7.03
N GLU A 36 -21.84 -4.02 -6.26
CA GLU A 36 -22.99 -3.11 -6.22
C GLU A 36 -22.63 -1.76 -5.56
N GLY A 37 -23.36 -0.70 -5.91
CA GLY A 37 -23.26 0.59 -5.22
C GLY A 37 -21.93 1.33 -5.39
N VAL A 38 -21.27 1.20 -6.54
CA VAL A 38 -19.95 1.84 -6.83
C VAL A 38 -18.88 1.37 -5.83
N THR A 39 -18.88 0.06 -5.55
CA THR A 39 -17.86 -0.56 -4.72
C THR A 39 -16.97 -1.50 -5.54
N CYS A 40 -15.74 -1.72 -5.09
CA CYS A 40 -14.78 -2.60 -5.73
C CYS A 40 -14.08 -3.44 -4.68
N LYS A 41 -14.11 -4.77 -4.84
CA LYS A 41 -13.32 -5.66 -4.00
C LYS A 41 -11.89 -5.70 -4.55
N LEU A 42 -10.93 -5.21 -3.79
CA LEU A 42 -9.51 -5.21 -4.12
C LEU A 42 -8.83 -6.41 -3.43
N GLU A 43 -8.15 -7.25 -4.19
CA GLU A 43 -7.37 -8.33 -3.62
C GLU A 43 -5.96 -7.83 -3.29
N THR A 44 -5.49 -8.12 -2.07
CA THR A 44 -4.14 -7.75 -1.61
C THR A 44 -3.44 -8.96 -1.00
N ALA A 45 -2.11 -8.89 -0.88
CA ALA A 45 -1.30 -9.93 -0.25
C ALA A 45 -1.70 -10.22 1.22
N LYS A 46 -2.49 -9.35 1.86
CA LYS A 46 -2.97 -9.52 3.24
C LYS A 46 -4.49 -9.69 3.33
N GLY A 47 -5.14 -10.05 2.22
CA GLY A 47 -6.59 -10.28 2.13
C GLY A 47 -7.34 -9.21 1.34
N GLY A 48 -8.61 -9.48 1.05
CA GLY A 48 -9.47 -8.60 0.27
C GLY A 48 -9.90 -7.34 1.04
N VAL A 49 -9.99 -6.22 0.35
CA VAL A 49 -10.50 -4.94 0.86
C VAL A 49 -11.71 -4.51 0.02
N GLN A 50 -12.83 -4.21 0.67
CA GLN A 50 -13.96 -3.57 -0.01
C GLN A 50 -13.70 -2.07 -0.10
N ALA A 51 -13.38 -1.58 -1.30
CA ALA A 51 -13.21 -0.17 -1.58
C ALA A 51 -14.53 0.46 -2.04
N GLY A 52 -14.77 1.71 -1.69
CA GLY A 52 -15.96 2.45 -2.10
C GLY A 52 -15.80 3.96 -1.96
N LEU A 53 -16.88 4.69 -2.27
CA LEU A 53 -16.89 6.14 -2.20
C LEU A 53 -16.82 6.64 -0.76
N HIS A 54 -16.14 7.77 -0.58
CA HIS A 54 -16.13 8.49 0.69
C HIS A 54 -17.51 9.14 0.95
N PRO A 55 -17.96 9.31 2.20
CA PRO A 55 -19.23 9.99 2.50
C PRO A 55 -19.36 11.38 1.86
N ALA A 56 -18.29 12.16 1.84
CA ALA A 56 -18.25 13.48 1.19
C ALA A 56 -18.47 13.44 -0.34
N THR A 57 -18.36 12.26 -0.96
CA THR A 57 -18.60 12.04 -2.39
C THR A 57 -19.81 11.11 -2.63
N GLY A 58 -20.71 10.98 -1.65
CA GLY A 58 -21.96 10.20 -1.78
C GLY A 58 -21.87 8.74 -1.38
N GLY A 59 -20.79 8.30 -0.70
CA GLY A 59 -20.71 6.97 -0.12
C GLY A 59 -21.49 6.82 1.20
N ASN A 60 -21.76 5.58 1.61
CA ASN A 60 -22.44 5.28 2.88
C ASN A 60 -21.49 5.11 4.09
N GLY A 61 -20.18 5.21 3.87
CA GLY A 61 -19.16 5.05 4.92
C GLY A 61 -18.89 3.61 5.37
N LEU A 62 -19.48 2.60 4.72
CA LEU A 62 -19.28 1.19 5.08
C LEU A 62 -18.05 0.55 4.40
N SER A 63 -17.64 1.08 3.25
CA SER A 63 -16.48 0.61 2.48
C SER A 63 -15.28 1.53 2.68
N ALA A 64 -14.07 0.97 2.56
CA ALA A 64 -12.83 1.75 2.71
C ALA A 64 -12.67 2.73 1.55
N CYS A 65 -12.43 4.00 1.85
CA CYS A 65 -12.07 4.98 0.83
C CYS A 65 -10.56 4.95 0.55
N SER A 66 -10.12 5.68 -0.48
CA SER A 66 -8.70 5.85 -0.80
C SER A 66 -7.89 6.45 0.37
N GLY A 67 -8.49 7.35 1.14
CA GLY A 67 -7.89 7.92 2.35
C GLY A 67 -7.65 6.88 3.44
N ASP A 68 -8.64 6.03 3.74
CA ASP A 68 -8.50 4.96 4.74
C ASP A 68 -7.40 3.98 4.35
N MET A 69 -7.33 3.66 3.05
CA MET A 69 -6.32 2.75 2.52
C MET A 69 -4.91 3.36 2.63
N LEU A 70 -4.75 4.65 2.30
CA LEU A 70 -3.47 5.34 2.39
C LEU A 70 -2.99 5.48 3.85
N GLN A 71 -3.85 5.96 4.76
CA GLN A 71 -3.50 6.12 6.17
C GLN A 71 -3.07 4.78 6.80
N ARG A 72 -3.79 3.70 6.49
CA ARG A 72 -3.41 2.35 6.95
C ARG A 72 -2.05 1.91 6.39
N SER A 73 -1.72 2.31 5.15
CA SER A 73 -0.42 1.98 4.55
C SER A 73 0.73 2.72 5.22
N GLU A 74 0.56 4.00 5.54
CA GLU A 74 1.57 4.83 6.22
C GLU A 74 1.86 4.30 7.63
N VAL A 75 0.81 4.02 8.41
CA VAL A 75 0.96 3.44 9.76
C VAL A 75 1.65 2.08 9.71
N ARG A 76 1.47 1.30 8.63
CA ARG A 76 2.14 0.01 8.44
C ARG A 76 3.60 0.14 8.01
N ALA A 77 3.92 1.13 7.17
CA ALA A 77 5.29 1.39 6.76
C ALA A 77 6.15 1.95 7.89
N ALA A 78 5.52 2.66 8.84
CA ALA A 78 6.18 3.24 10.01
C ALA A 78 6.36 2.27 11.20
N ARG A 79 5.80 1.06 11.14
CA ARG A 79 5.92 0.01 12.16
C ARG A 79 6.89 -1.07 11.74
#